data_AF-A0A519EA33-F1
#
_entry.id   AF-A0A519EA33-F1
#
_cell.length_a   1.000
_cell.length_b   1.000
_cell.length_c   1.000
_cell.angle_alpha   90.00
_cell.angle_beta   90.00
_cell.angle_gamma   90.00
#
_symmetry.space_group_name_H-M   'P 1'
#
loop_
_entity.id
_entity.type
_entity.pdbx_description
1 polymer ?
#
loop_
_entity_poly.entity_id
_entity_poly.type
_entity_poly.pdbx_seq_one_letter_code
_entity_poly.pdbx_strand_id
1 'polypeptide(L)'
;MPRKVTAKALEAAPHPVARKTGKVGRPPRIREPEIQASLITESPDVNFEEEQSESGERKVEGKRLITLIKRTLIDRNLPDRHIADLMGVTTIYWNSMCNGHRKIKSVGKDKLERVGQFLHIPTVQVMILADYFEPTDFYAKRTLEDELGMALESLQADPNWVALAPSKAEWEQLPVATKILIVLLFERESGRSFMSKLQMEHPALAKKLGMEDKKEAA
;
A
#
# COMPACT_ATOMS: atom_id res chain seq x y z
N MET A 1 -56.32 22.69 47.80
CA MET A 1 -57.00 21.37 47.68
C MET A 1 -55.98 20.26 47.84
N PRO A 2 -55.89 19.56 48.99
CA PRO A 2 -55.05 18.38 49.14
C PRO A 2 -55.88 17.10 48.95
N ARG A 3 -55.37 16.10 48.21
CA ARG A 3 -55.92 14.75 48.24
C ARG A 3 -54.83 13.73 48.58
N LYS A 4 -55.18 12.96 49.62
CA LYS A 4 -54.38 11.96 50.34
C LYS A 4 -54.16 10.72 49.48
N VAL A 5 -52.97 10.13 49.63
CA VAL A 5 -52.61 8.79 49.21
C VAL A 5 -53.00 7.83 50.34
N THR A 6 -53.67 6.72 50.02
CA THR A 6 -53.88 5.59 50.93
C THR A 6 -53.64 4.27 50.19
N ALA A 7 -52.78 3.44 50.76
CA ALA A 7 -52.44 2.09 50.33
C ALA A 7 -53.25 1.03 51.10
N LYS A 8 -53.57 -0.11 50.46
CA LYS A 8 -53.91 -1.44 51.03
C LYS A 8 -54.21 -2.41 49.86
N ALA A 9 -53.98 -3.72 49.79
CA ALA A 9 -53.10 -4.74 50.36
C ALA A 9 -53.33 -6.03 49.49
N LEU A 10 -52.40 -7.00 49.54
CA LEU A 10 -52.42 -8.30 48.82
C LEU A 10 -53.57 -9.25 49.21
N GLU A 11 -53.98 -10.13 48.27
CA GLU A 11 -54.46 -11.49 48.59
C GLU A 11 -54.22 -12.48 47.42
N ALA A 12 -54.12 -13.78 47.75
CA ALA A 12 -53.33 -14.83 47.08
C ALA A 12 -54.08 -15.77 46.09
N ALA A 13 -53.28 -16.61 45.41
CA ALA A 13 -53.62 -17.60 44.37
C ALA A 13 -54.61 -18.73 44.77
N PRO A 14 -55.10 -19.52 43.78
CA PRO A 14 -54.61 -20.91 43.68
C PRO A 14 -54.52 -21.51 42.25
N HIS A 15 -53.59 -22.45 42.06
CA HIS A 15 -53.62 -23.56 41.08
C HIS A 15 -53.79 -24.89 41.87
N PRO A 16 -53.92 -26.13 41.32
CA PRO A 16 -53.91 -26.64 39.91
C PRO A 16 -54.96 -27.77 39.60
N VAL A 17 -55.14 -28.19 38.34
CA VAL A 17 -55.55 -29.58 37.97
C VAL A 17 -54.95 -29.98 36.61
N ALA A 18 -54.49 -31.24 36.48
CA ALA A 18 -53.68 -31.76 35.38
C ALA A 18 -54.38 -32.81 34.49
N ARG A 19 -53.77 -33.02 33.30
CA ARG A 19 -53.72 -34.19 32.38
C ARG A 19 -54.87 -34.45 31.38
N LYS A 20 -54.51 -34.58 30.09
CA LYS A 20 -54.38 -35.89 29.40
C LYS A 20 -53.64 -35.80 28.05
N THR A 21 -53.06 -36.93 27.69
CA THR A 21 -52.10 -37.28 26.64
C THR A 21 -52.72 -37.56 25.27
N GLY A 22 -51.97 -37.33 24.19
CA GLY A 22 -52.21 -37.93 22.87
C GLY A 22 -51.10 -37.64 21.84
N LYS A 23 -50.36 -38.65 21.40
CA LYS A 23 -49.52 -38.65 20.18
C LYS A 23 -50.43 -38.95 18.97
N VAL A 24 -50.04 -38.51 17.76
CA VAL A 24 -49.96 -39.28 16.48
C VAL A 24 -49.96 -38.33 15.26
N GLY A 25 -49.00 -38.51 14.34
CA GLY A 25 -49.21 -38.32 12.89
C GLY A 25 -48.44 -37.18 12.19
N ARG A 26 -47.53 -37.52 11.27
CA ARG A 26 -47.08 -36.70 10.12
C ARG A 26 -47.75 -37.30 8.86
N PRO A 27 -48.43 -36.54 7.97
CA PRO A 27 -47.83 -35.99 6.72
C PRO A 27 -48.62 -34.76 6.17
N PRO A 28 -48.47 -34.23 4.93
CA PRO A 28 -47.51 -34.44 3.84
C PRO A 28 -46.76 -33.15 3.39
N ARG A 29 -45.83 -33.32 2.44
CA ARG A 29 -45.05 -32.27 1.76
C ARG A 29 -45.93 -31.58 0.70
N ILE A 30 -46.22 -30.29 0.85
CA ILE A 30 -46.90 -29.49 -0.18
C ILE A 30 -45.82 -28.73 -0.97
N ARG A 31 -45.96 -28.78 -2.29
CA ARG A 31 -45.05 -28.24 -3.31
C ARG A 31 -45.13 -26.71 -3.33
N GLU A 32 -43.99 -26.05 -3.46
CA GLU A 32 -43.89 -24.64 -3.82
C GLU A 32 -44.52 -24.37 -5.20
N PRO A 33 -45.08 -23.17 -5.40
CA PRO A 33 -44.94 -22.48 -6.66
C PRO A 33 -44.12 -21.20 -6.49
N GLU A 34 -43.18 -21.03 -7.41
CA GLU A 34 -42.28 -19.91 -7.61
C GLU A 34 -43.01 -18.60 -7.96
N ILE A 35 -42.31 -17.47 -7.77
CA ILE A 35 -42.19 -16.24 -8.60
C ILE A 35 -42.08 -15.00 -7.69
N GLN A 36 -41.17 -14.03 -7.81
CA GLN A 36 -39.86 -13.81 -8.46
C GLN A 36 -39.31 -12.46 -7.92
N ALA A 37 -38.01 -12.27 -8.10
CA ALA A 37 -37.31 -11.00 -8.37
C ALA A 37 -36.71 -10.15 -7.24
N SER A 38 -35.37 -10.06 -7.39
CA SER A 38 -34.52 -8.87 -7.25
C SER A 38 -34.13 -8.38 -5.86
N LEU A 39 -32.87 -8.63 -5.50
CA LEU A 39 -31.81 -7.60 -5.46
C LEU A 39 -30.48 -8.26 -5.04
N ILE A 40 -29.76 -8.80 -6.03
CA ILE A 40 -28.33 -9.07 -5.92
C ILE A 40 -27.65 -7.71 -6.13
N THR A 41 -26.92 -7.22 -5.13
CA THR A 41 -25.91 -6.18 -5.36
C THR A 41 -24.57 -6.87 -5.28
N GLU A 42 -23.95 -6.99 -6.45
CA GLU A 42 -22.64 -7.60 -6.70
C GLU A 42 -21.56 -6.90 -5.86
N SER A 43 -20.89 -7.65 -5.00
CA SER A 43 -19.61 -7.27 -4.42
C SER A 43 -18.52 -7.79 -5.35
N PRO A 44 -17.50 -7.00 -5.72
CA PRO A 44 -16.52 -7.43 -6.71
C PRO A 44 -15.72 -8.64 -6.19
N ASP A 45 -15.71 -9.69 -7.01
CA ASP A 45 -14.98 -10.93 -6.80
C ASP A 45 -13.51 -10.69 -6.47
N VAL A 46 -13.16 -10.91 -5.20
CA VAL A 46 -11.77 -11.07 -4.79
C VAL A 46 -11.42 -12.54 -4.97
N ASN A 47 -10.69 -12.84 -6.03
CA ASN A 47 -10.19 -14.18 -6.34
C ASN A 47 -9.37 -14.73 -5.14
N PHE A 48 -9.81 -15.84 -4.55
CA PHE A 48 -9.10 -16.53 -3.47
C PHE A 48 -8.22 -17.61 -4.08
N GLU A 49 -7.01 -17.25 -4.48
CA GLU A 49 -5.98 -18.25 -4.72
C GLU A 49 -5.38 -18.68 -3.36
N GLU A 50 -5.63 -19.93 -2.99
CA GLU A 50 -5.05 -20.58 -1.82
C GLU A 50 -3.59 -20.94 -2.13
N GLU A 51 -2.65 -20.08 -1.74
CA GLU A 51 -1.24 -20.43 -1.71
C GLU A 51 -0.94 -21.35 -0.51
N GLN A 52 -0.58 -22.60 -0.84
CA GLN A 52 -0.17 -23.63 0.11
C GLN A 52 1.07 -23.20 0.89
N SER A 53 1.06 -23.53 2.18
CA SER A 53 2.01 -23.04 3.16
C SER A 53 3.32 -23.84 3.19
N GLU A 54 4.40 -23.28 2.65
CA GLU A 54 5.77 -23.64 3.09
C GLU A 54 6.13 -22.85 4.35
N SER A 55 6.67 -23.58 5.35
CA SER A 55 7.11 -23.10 6.65
C SER A 55 8.54 -22.56 6.59
N GLY A 56 8.74 -21.48 5.83
CA GLY A 56 9.84 -20.54 6.03
C GLY A 56 9.35 -19.36 6.86
N GLU A 57 10.22 -18.72 7.64
CA GLU A 57 9.88 -17.47 8.33
C GLU A 57 9.52 -16.40 7.28
N ARG A 58 8.23 -16.18 7.05
CA ARG A 58 7.76 -15.35 5.94
C ARG A 58 8.06 -13.89 6.23
N LYS A 59 8.69 -13.21 5.28
CA LYS A 59 8.90 -11.76 5.34
C LYS A 59 7.54 -11.06 5.30
N VAL A 60 7.15 -10.47 6.43
CA VAL A 60 5.91 -9.68 6.53
C VAL A 60 6.15 -8.30 5.91
N GLU A 61 5.61 -8.06 4.72
CA GLU A 61 5.58 -6.72 4.10
C GLU A 61 4.73 -5.76 4.95
N GLY A 62 5.23 -4.55 5.17
CA GLY A 62 4.58 -3.53 6.01
C GLY A 62 4.61 -3.84 7.50
N LYS A 63 5.55 -4.68 7.97
CA LYS A 63 5.74 -5.01 9.40
C LYS A 63 5.83 -3.77 10.29
N ARG A 64 6.43 -2.69 9.78
CA ARG A 64 6.56 -1.42 10.51
C ARG A 64 5.19 -0.80 10.78
N LEU A 65 4.33 -0.72 9.77
CA LEU A 65 2.96 -0.24 9.93
C LEU A 65 2.16 -1.14 10.88
N ILE A 66 2.22 -2.46 10.70
CA ILE A 66 1.51 -3.43 11.55
C ILE A 66 1.92 -3.28 13.02
N THR A 67 3.22 -3.13 13.28
CA THR A 67 3.75 -2.94 14.64
C THR A 67 3.26 -1.62 15.25
N LEU A 68 3.26 -0.54 14.47
CA LEU A 68 2.76 0.76 14.92
C LEU A 68 1.26 0.72 15.24
N ILE A 69 0.47 0.04 14.41
CA ILE A 69 -0.96 -0.18 14.65
C ILE A 69 -1.17 -0.95 15.96
N LYS A 70 -0.50 -2.10 16.12
CA LYS A 70 -0.63 -2.92 17.33
C LYS A 70 -0.24 -2.17 18.60
N ARG A 71 0.87 -1.41 18.54
CA ARG A 71 1.28 -0.54 19.64
C ARG A 71 0.19 0.49 19.97
N THR A 72 -0.37 1.15 18.96
CA THR A 72 -1.41 2.16 19.14
C THR A 72 -2.71 1.57 19.72
N LEU A 73 -3.06 0.34 19.34
CA LEU A 73 -4.20 -0.38 19.92
C LEU A 73 -3.98 -0.65 21.42
N ILE A 74 -2.78 -1.11 21.79
CA ILE A 74 -2.40 -1.33 23.20
C ILE A 74 -2.44 0.00 23.97
N ASP A 75 -1.80 1.04 23.44
CA ASP A 75 -1.70 2.36 24.08
C ASP A 75 -3.09 3.00 24.31
N ARG A 76 -4.07 2.68 23.45
CA ARG A 76 -5.46 3.17 23.54
C ARG A 76 -6.43 2.18 24.17
N ASN A 77 -5.96 1.03 24.65
CA ASN A 77 -6.77 -0.05 25.22
C ASN A 77 -7.93 -0.49 24.29
N LEU A 78 -7.64 -0.62 22.98
CA LEU A 78 -8.59 -1.03 21.95
C LEU A 78 -8.36 -2.50 21.56
N PRO A 79 -9.43 -3.27 21.26
CA PRO A 79 -9.30 -4.66 20.83
C PRO A 79 -8.77 -4.74 19.39
N ASP A 80 -8.08 -5.85 19.06
CA ASP A 80 -7.48 -6.07 17.74
C ASP A 80 -8.52 -6.06 16.60
N ARG A 81 -9.78 -6.42 16.88
CA ARG A 81 -10.90 -6.32 15.93
C ARG A 81 -11.13 -4.88 15.45
N HIS A 82 -10.81 -3.88 16.27
CA HIS A 82 -11.10 -2.48 15.97
C HIS A 82 -10.46 -2.02 14.67
N ILE A 83 -9.22 -2.45 14.37
CA ILE A 83 -8.57 -2.06 13.13
C ILE A 83 -9.19 -2.75 11.89
N ALA A 84 -9.67 -3.98 12.04
CA ALA A 84 -10.35 -4.69 10.98
C ALA A 84 -11.66 -3.97 10.60
N ASP A 85 -12.44 -3.59 11.60
CA ASP A 85 -13.67 -2.81 11.42
C ASP A 85 -13.36 -1.42 10.80
N LEU A 86 -12.31 -0.74 11.27
CA LEU A 86 -11.87 0.57 10.75
C LEU A 86 -11.44 0.53 9.27
N MET A 87 -10.72 -0.53 8.87
CA MET A 87 -10.32 -0.73 7.49
C MET A 87 -11.46 -1.28 6.62
N GLY A 88 -12.56 -1.76 7.20
CA GLY A 88 -13.61 -2.46 6.47
C GLY A 88 -13.13 -3.79 5.89
N VAL A 89 -12.34 -4.55 6.66
CA VAL A 89 -11.89 -5.91 6.31
C VAL A 89 -12.29 -6.89 7.41
N THR A 90 -12.35 -8.18 7.09
CA THR A 90 -12.63 -9.19 8.12
C THR A 90 -11.44 -9.33 9.08
N THR A 91 -11.69 -9.74 10.32
CA THR A 91 -10.61 -10.02 11.29
C THR A 91 -9.64 -11.09 10.78
N ILE A 92 -10.15 -12.06 10.02
CA ILE A 92 -9.34 -13.11 9.38
C ILE A 92 -8.38 -12.47 8.34
N TYR A 93 -8.87 -11.52 7.55
CA TYR A 93 -8.06 -10.79 6.58
C TYR A 93 -6.97 -9.95 7.26
N TRP A 94 -7.29 -9.27 8.38
CA TRP A 94 -6.30 -8.58 9.20
C TRP A 94 -5.21 -9.51 9.75
N ASN A 95 -5.61 -10.66 10.31
CA ASN A 95 -4.68 -11.65 10.84
C ASN A 95 -3.79 -12.25 9.74
N SER A 96 -4.35 -12.48 8.56
CA SER A 96 -3.63 -12.93 7.37
C SER A 96 -2.52 -11.94 6.97
N MET A 97 -2.78 -10.62 7.04
CA MET A 97 -1.75 -9.60 6.82
C MET A 97 -0.70 -9.55 7.92
N CYS A 98 -1.12 -9.65 9.19
CA CYS A 98 -0.20 -9.70 10.33
C CYS A 98 0.80 -10.86 10.23
N ASN A 99 0.36 -11.98 9.68
CA ASN A 99 1.17 -13.18 9.50
C ASN A 99 1.90 -13.23 8.15
N GLY A 100 1.86 -12.15 7.37
CA GLY A 100 2.55 -12.07 6.07
C GLY A 100 1.97 -12.94 4.96
N HIS A 101 0.75 -13.48 5.13
CA HIS A 101 0.05 -14.22 4.07
C HIS A 101 -0.60 -13.26 3.05
N ARG A 102 -0.85 -12.03 3.47
CA ARG A 102 -1.36 -10.95 2.61
C ARG A 102 -0.54 -9.69 2.82
N LYS A 103 -0.38 -8.91 1.75
CA LYS A 103 0.41 -7.68 1.77
C LYS A 103 -0.47 -6.53 2.23
N ILE A 104 -0.09 -5.81 3.29
CA ILE A 104 -0.90 -4.68 3.79
C ILE A 104 -1.03 -3.56 2.75
N LYS A 105 -0.09 -3.42 1.80
CA LYS A 105 -0.19 -2.44 0.70
C LYS A 105 -1.33 -2.71 -0.28
N SER A 106 -1.90 -3.92 -0.34
CA SER A 106 -2.97 -4.27 -1.29
C SER A 106 -4.38 -3.87 -0.85
N VAL A 107 -4.54 -3.34 0.37
CA VAL A 107 -5.86 -2.96 0.92
C VAL A 107 -6.50 -1.77 0.19
N GLY A 108 -5.73 -0.97 -0.53
CA GLY A 108 -6.19 0.23 -1.22
C GLY A 108 -5.89 1.52 -0.43
N LYS A 109 -5.74 2.63 -1.15
CA LYS A 109 -5.33 3.93 -0.59
C LYS A 109 -6.34 4.48 0.41
N ASP A 110 -7.63 4.30 0.14
CA ASP A 110 -8.73 4.76 1.00
C ASP A 110 -8.67 4.12 2.40
N LYS A 111 -8.31 2.83 2.48
CA LYS A 111 -8.14 2.14 3.76
C LYS A 111 -6.88 2.60 4.49
N LEU A 112 -5.78 2.82 3.77
CA LEU A 112 -4.55 3.38 4.35
C LEU A 112 -4.76 4.81 4.87
N GLU A 113 -5.62 5.60 4.23
CA GLU A 113 -6.00 6.93 4.69
C GLU A 113 -6.76 6.88 6.02
N ARG A 114 -7.74 5.95 6.16
CA ARG A 114 -8.41 5.71 7.45
C ARG A 114 -7.43 5.31 8.54
N VAL A 115 -6.44 4.48 8.22
CA VAL A 115 -5.35 4.13 9.14
C VAL A 115 -4.52 5.36 9.51
N GLY A 116 -4.24 6.26 8.57
CA GLY A 116 -3.55 7.53 8.83
C GLY A 116 -4.31 8.43 9.79
N GLN A 117 -5.64 8.55 9.61
CA GLN A 117 -6.52 9.27 10.53
C GLN A 117 -6.50 8.65 11.93
N PHE A 118 -6.53 7.32 12.02
CA PHE A 118 -6.41 6.60 13.30
C PHE A 118 -5.07 6.85 13.99
N LEU A 119 -3.96 6.78 13.25
CA LEU A 119 -2.61 6.93 13.78
C LEU A 119 -2.17 8.40 13.97
N HIS A 120 -2.95 9.37 13.49
CA HIS A 120 -2.61 10.80 13.43
C HIS A 120 -1.28 11.08 12.68
N ILE A 121 -1.07 10.38 11.56
CA ILE A 121 0.08 10.60 10.67
C ILE A 121 -0.38 10.81 9.22
N PRO A 122 0.38 11.55 8.40
CA PRO A 122 0.05 11.75 6.99
C PRO A 122 -0.07 10.43 6.21
N THR A 123 -1.01 10.35 5.26
CA THR A 123 -1.26 9.15 4.44
C THR A 123 0.01 8.66 3.73
N VAL A 124 0.86 9.57 3.25
CA VAL A 124 2.14 9.21 2.61
C VAL A 124 3.05 8.45 3.58
N GLN A 125 3.11 8.85 4.85
CA GLN A 125 3.89 8.16 5.86
C GLN A 125 3.33 6.75 6.14
N VAL A 126 2.00 6.60 6.17
CA VAL A 126 1.36 5.27 6.26
C VAL A 126 1.77 4.39 5.08
N MET A 127 1.72 4.92 3.85
CA MET A 127 2.11 4.21 2.64
C MET A 127 3.58 3.77 2.66
N ILE A 128 4.48 4.64 3.14
CA ILE A 128 5.90 4.29 3.34
C ILE A 128 6.03 3.15 4.37
N LEU A 129 5.31 3.22 5.50
CA LEU A 129 5.34 2.18 6.53
C LEU A 129 4.71 0.86 6.09
N ALA A 130 3.81 0.92 5.09
CA ALA A 130 3.18 -0.23 4.45
C ALA A 130 4.05 -0.90 3.37
N ASP A 131 5.28 -0.41 3.14
CA ASP A 131 6.15 -0.81 2.02
C ASP A 131 5.45 -0.64 0.65
N TYR A 132 4.67 0.44 0.51
CA TYR A 132 3.98 0.76 -0.75
C TYR A 132 4.94 1.26 -1.83
N PHE A 133 5.97 2.02 -1.44
CA PHE A 133 6.97 2.58 -2.34
C PHE A 133 8.27 1.78 -2.28
N GLU A 134 8.91 1.60 -3.42
CA GLU A 134 10.29 1.16 -3.53
C GLU A 134 11.23 2.38 -3.50
N PRO A 135 12.52 2.21 -3.10
CA PRO A 135 13.48 3.30 -3.14
C PRO A 135 13.57 3.97 -4.52
N THR A 136 13.39 3.21 -5.59
CA THR A 136 13.39 3.67 -6.99
C THR A 136 12.24 4.62 -7.33
N ASP A 137 11.13 4.57 -6.58
CA ASP A 137 9.97 5.45 -6.81
C ASP A 137 10.22 6.89 -6.38
N PHE A 138 11.23 7.13 -5.53
CA PHE A 138 11.60 8.46 -5.07
C PHE A 138 12.53 9.21 -6.04
N TYR A 139 13.00 8.53 -7.09
CA TYR A 139 13.89 9.11 -8.07
C TYR A 139 13.19 9.26 -9.42
N ALA A 140 13.33 10.44 -10.03
CA ALA A 140 12.91 10.62 -11.41
C ALA A 140 13.74 9.70 -12.32
N LYS A 141 13.07 8.82 -13.07
CA LYS A 141 13.71 7.99 -14.10
C LYS A 141 14.13 8.89 -15.26
N ARG A 142 15.33 9.46 -15.19
CA ARG A 142 15.96 10.22 -16.28
C ARG A 142 16.50 9.28 -17.37
N THR A 143 16.50 9.71 -18.61
CA THR A 143 17.21 9.03 -19.69
C THR A 143 18.63 9.59 -19.82
N LEU A 144 19.51 8.93 -20.58
CA LEU A 144 20.81 9.52 -20.90
C LEU A 144 20.67 10.87 -21.62
N GLU A 145 19.68 11.03 -22.51
CA GLU A 145 19.47 12.30 -23.20
C GLU A 145 19.06 13.41 -22.23
N ASP A 146 18.29 13.10 -21.19
CA ASP A 146 17.98 14.06 -20.12
C ASP A 146 19.25 14.46 -19.35
N GLU A 147 20.15 13.51 -19.07
CA GLU A 147 21.45 13.78 -18.42
C GLU A 147 22.35 14.66 -19.29
N LEU A 148 22.44 14.34 -20.58
CA LEU A 148 23.17 15.13 -21.57
C LEU A 148 22.59 16.55 -21.74
N GLY A 149 21.26 16.68 -21.73
CA GLY A 149 20.57 17.96 -21.79
C GLY A 149 20.87 18.84 -20.58
N MET A 150 20.82 18.29 -19.37
CA MET A 150 21.19 19.03 -18.15
C MET A 150 22.67 19.45 -18.14
N ALA A 151 23.55 18.60 -18.65
CA ALA A 151 24.96 18.92 -18.78
C ALA A 151 25.18 20.07 -19.78
N LEU A 152 24.45 20.09 -20.90
CA LEU A 152 24.48 21.21 -21.85
C LEU A 152 24.01 22.51 -21.20
N GLU A 153 22.90 22.49 -20.46
CA GLU A 153 22.40 23.69 -19.76
C GLU A 153 23.41 24.19 -18.72
N SER A 154 24.09 23.27 -18.04
CA SER A 154 25.16 23.62 -17.11
C SER A 154 26.39 24.21 -17.81
N LEU A 155 26.77 23.65 -18.96
CA LEU A 155 27.87 24.13 -19.80
C LEU A 155 27.58 25.54 -20.36
N GLN A 156 26.35 25.80 -20.79
CA GLN A 156 25.89 27.11 -21.27
C GLN A 156 25.79 28.15 -20.16
N ALA A 157 25.54 27.73 -18.92
CA ALA A 157 25.48 28.62 -17.77
C ALA A 157 26.87 28.96 -17.18
N ASP A 158 27.91 28.19 -17.52
CA ASP A 158 29.26 28.37 -16.97
C ASP A 158 30.01 29.52 -17.69
N PRO A 159 30.46 30.57 -16.98
CA PRO A 159 31.17 31.70 -17.60
C PRO A 159 32.43 31.33 -18.38
N ASN A 160 33.11 30.24 -18.01
CA ASN A 160 34.34 29.80 -18.67
C ASN A 160 34.05 29.06 -19.99
N TRP A 161 32.87 28.46 -20.11
CA TRP A 161 32.51 27.57 -21.22
C TRP A 161 31.43 28.14 -22.14
N VAL A 162 30.63 29.12 -21.68
CA VAL A 162 29.49 29.69 -22.43
C VAL A 162 29.83 30.14 -23.84
N ALA A 163 31.03 30.69 -24.05
CA ALA A 163 31.47 31.16 -25.38
C ALA A 163 31.76 30.03 -26.38
N LEU A 164 32.02 28.82 -25.88
CA LEU A 164 32.32 27.61 -26.66
C LEU A 164 31.21 26.56 -26.59
N ALA A 165 30.21 26.79 -25.74
CA ALA A 165 29.09 25.89 -25.56
C ALA A 165 28.24 25.82 -26.84
N PRO A 166 27.94 24.62 -27.36
CA PRO A 166 27.09 24.49 -28.53
C PRO A 166 25.68 25.01 -28.22
N SER A 167 25.02 25.57 -29.22
CA SER A 167 23.60 25.90 -29.13
C SER A 167 22.74 24.63 -29.07
N LYS A 168 21.47 24.76 -28.63
CA LYS A 168 20.55 23.60 -28.59
C LYS A 168 20.37 22.96 -29.97
N ALA A 169 20.31 23.77 -31.03
CA ALA A 169 20.18 23.28 -32.41
C ALA A 169 21.40 22.52 -32.91
N GLU A 170 22.61 22.97 -32.55
CA GLU A 170 23.85 22.25 -32.86
C GLU A 170 23.95 20.96 -32.05
N TRP A 171 23.58 21.00 -30.77
CA TRP A 171 23.61 19.84 -29.88
C TRP A 171 22.77 18.69 -30.40
N GLU A 172 21.54 18.95 -30.85
CA GLU A 172 20.65 17.92 -31.39
C GLU A 172 21.23 17.16 -32.59
N GLN A 173 22.06 17.83 -33.40
CA GLN A 173 22.70 17.24 -34.57
C GLN A 173 23.96 16.43 -34.22
N LEU A 174 24.52 16.60 -33.01
CA LEU A 174 25.72 15.89 -32.62
C LEU A 174 25.45 14.40 -32.36
N PRO A 175 26.34 13.50 -32.83
CA PRO A 175 26.32 12.11 -32.43
C PRO A 175 26.40 11.97 -30.90
N VAL A 176 25.67 10.98 -30.35
CA VAL A 176 25.63 10.72 -28.90
C VAL A 176 27.03 10.56 -28.30
N ALA A 177 27.95 9.88 -29.01
CA ALA A 177 29.33 9.73 -28.56
C ALA A 177 30.07 11.07 -28.40
N THR A 178 29.80 12.05 -29.26
CA THR A 178 30.39 13.40 -29.19
C THR A 178 29.79 14.18 -28.03
N LYS A 179 28.46 14.09 -27.82
CA LYS A 179 27.79 14.67 -26.65
C LYS A 179 28.41 14.15 -25.36
N ILE A 180 28.56 12.82 -25.24
CA ILE A 180 29.21 12.16 -24.10
C ILE A 180 30.63 12.68 -23.89
N LEU A 181 31.44 12.78 -24.95
CA LEU A 181 32.81 13.30 -24.85
C LEU A 181 32.83 14.72 -24.29
N ILE A 182 31.98 15.61 -24.80
CA ILE A 182 31.89 17.01 -24.33
C ILE A 182 31.53 17.05 -22.85
N VAL A 183 30.52 16.28 -22.44
CA VAL A 183 30.10 16.21 -21.02
C VAL A 183 31.22 15.67 -20.14
N LEU A 184 31.91 14.60 -20.53
CA LEU A 184 33.02 14.04 -19.74
C LEU A 184 34.19 15.01 -19.57
N LEU A 185 34.49 15.80 -20.61
CA LEU A 185 35.51 16.85 -20.52
C LEU A 185 35.09 17.95 -19.55
N PHE A 186 33.82 18.36 -19.62
CA PHE A 186 33.26 19.35 -18.71
C PHE A 186 33.21 18.85 -17.26
N GLU A 187 32.81 17.59 -17.03
CA GLU A 187 32.84 16.95 -15.72
C GLU A 187 34.24 16.94 -15.12
N ARG A 188 35.24 16.58 -15.93
CA ARG A 188 36.63 16.48 -15.49
C ARG A 188 37.18 17.84 -15.03
N GLU A 189 36.79 18.92 -15.68
CA GLU A 189 37.24 20.27 -15.33
C GLU A 189 36.44 20.87 -14.17
N SER A 190 35.11 20.74 -14.21
CA SER A 190 34.20 21.30 -13.20
C SER A 190 34.18 20.50 -11.87
N GLY A 191 34.67 19.25 -11.89
CA GLY A 191 34.60 18.33 -10.75
C GLY A 191 33.17 17.86 -10.41
N ARG A 192 32.18 18.14 -11.27
CA ARG A 192 30.80 17.69 -11.13
C ARG A 192 30.58 16.40 -11.90
N SER A 193 29.58 15.60 -11.51
CA SER A 193 29.19 14.38 -12.23
C SER A 193 27.73 14.47 -12.68
N PHE A 194 27.51 14.25 -13.96
CA PHE A 194 26.26 14.26 -14.70
C PHE A 194 25.94 12.88 -15.32
N MET A 195 26.94 12.06 -15.63
CA MET A 195 26.83 10.80 -16.40
C MET A 195 26.58 9.55 -15.54
N SER A 196 25.56 9.58 -14.68
CA SER A 196 25.24 8.45 -13.79
C SER A 196 24.65 7.24 -14.54
N LYS A 197 24.00 7.46 -15.69
CA LYS A 197 23.31 6.39 -16.46
C LYS A 197 24.06 5.88 -17.68
N LEU A 198 25.23 6.43 -17.98
CA LEU A 198 26.05 6.00 -19.11
C LEU A 198 26.32 4.48 -19.10
N GLN A 199 26.50 3.92 -17.91
CA GLN A 199 26.73 2.49 -17.71
C GLN A 199 25.51 1.62 -18.05
N MET A 200 24.30 2.10 -17.79
CA MET A 200 23.07 1.34 -18.00
C MET A 200 22.64 1.32 -19.47
N GLU A 201 22.73 2.46 -20.15
CA GLU A 201 22.20 2.61 -21.52
C GLU A 201 23.25 2.27 -22.60
N HIS A 202 24.54 2.51 -22.33
CA HIS A 202 25.63 2.19 -23.26
C HIS A 202 26.79 1.45 -22.57
N PRO A 203 26.57 0.18 -22.15
CA PRO A 203 27.55 -0.59 -21.39
C PRO A 203 28.88 -0.79 -22.14
N ALA A 204 28.86 -0.90 -23.47
CA ALA A 204 30.06 -1.04 -24.29
C ALA A 204 30.94 0.22 -24.29
N LEU A 205 30.35 1.41 -24.17
CA LEU A 205 31.08 2.67 -24.08
C LEU A 205 31.59 2.91 -22.66
N ALA A 206 30.76 2.63 -21.65
CA ALA A 206 31.17 2.70 -20.25
C ALA A 206 32.39 1.81 -19.95
N LYS A 207 32.40 0.58 -20.48
CA LYS A 207 33.54 -0.34 -20.39
C LYS A 207 34.83 0.23 -21.01
N LYS A 208 34.73 0.87 -22.18
CA LYS A 208 35.88 1.53 -22.83
C LYS A 208 36.41 2.71 -22.04
N LEU A 209 35.54 3.41 -21.32
CA LEU A 209 35.86 4.56 -20.48
C LEU A 209 36.34 4.17 -19.07
N GLY A 210 36.38 2.87 -18.74
CA GLY A 210 36.78 2.40 -17.42
C GLY A 210 35.81 2.76 -16.30
N MET A 211 34.58 3.15 -16.64
CA MET A 211 33.51 3.51 -15.72
C MET A 211 32.68 2.25 -15.41
N GLU A 212 33.31 1.19 -14.92
CA GLU A 212 32.58 0.04 -14.39
C GLU A 212 32.42 0.20 -12.88
N ASP A 213 31.24 -0.12 -12.35
CA ASP A 213 31.07 -0.34 -10.91
C ASP A 213 32.09 -1.39 -10.48
N LYS A 214 33.07 -0.97 -9.67
CA LYS A 214 33.85 -1.94 -8.89
C LYS A 214 32.84 -2.66 -8.02
N LYS A 215 32.43 -3.86 -8.43
CA LYS A 215 31.78 -4.80 -7.52
C LYS A 215 32.73 -4.94 -6.34
N GLU A 216 32.41 -4.29 -5.23
CA GLU A 216 33.00 -4.64 -3.95
C GLU A 216 32.71 -6.12 -3.76
N ALA A 217 33.77 -6.92 -3.90
CA ALA A 217 33.76 -8.32 -3.51
C ALA A 217 33.60 -8.33 -1.98
N ALA A 218 32.35 -8.45 -1.54
CA ALA A 218 31.99 -8.87 -0.20
C ALA A 218 31.77 -10.39 -0.21
#